data_AF-A0A972I6C2-F1
#
_entry.id   AF-A0A972I6C2-F1
#
_cell.length_a   1.000
_cell.length_b   1.000
_cell.length_c   1.000
_cell.angle_alpha   90.00
_cell.angle_beta   90.00
_cell.angle_gamma   90.00
#
_symmetry.space_group_name_H-M   'P 1'
#
loop_
_entity.id
_entity.type
_entity.pdbx_description
1 polymer ?
#
loop_
_entity_poly.entity_id
_entity_poly.type
_entity_poly.pdbx_seq_one_letter_code
_entity_poly.pdbx_strand_id
1 'polypeptide(L)'
;MSEKVDTQGANLRPLIKGALLHDVGKVKGEISWWNRILVGLIRRFFPRLREKWGERGGGGLAHALYVDLHHPARGAYMAQSLGIDPTVVSLIKHHHDELNERATLELVLLQTADGKN
;
A
#
# COMPACT_ATOMS: atom_id res chain seq x y z
N MET A 1 16.01 21.68 3.48
CA MET A 1 15.71 21.53 4.92
C MET A 1 14.81 20.31 5.05
N SER A 2 15.21 19.29 5.82
CA SER A 2 14.34 18.14 6.08
C SER A 2 13.17 18.63 6.94
N GLU A 3 11.98 18.68 6.36
CA GLU A 3 10.74 18.93 7.08
C GLU A 3 10.61 17.85 8.17
N LYS A 4 10.72 18.24 9.44
CA LYS A 4 10.53 17.30 10.54
C LYS A 4 9.07 16.87 10.54
N VAL A 5 8.83 15.60 10.19
CA VAL A 5 7.51 14.98 10.33
C VAL A 5 7.14 14.96 11.81
N ASP A 6 6.06 15.65 12.17
CA ASP A 6 5.54 15.65 13.53
C ASP A 6 4.87 14.30 13.82
N THR A 7 5.43 13.57 14.79
CA THR A 7 4.93 12.26 15.23
C THR A 7 4.38 12.31 16.64
N GLN A 8 4.22 13.50 17.24
CA GLN A 8 3.64 13.64 18.56
C GLN A 8 2.21 13.08 18.59
N GLY A 9 1.94 12.22 19.58
CA GLY A 9 0.64 11.56 19.74
C GLY A 9 0.45 10.29 18.91
N ALA A 10 1.36 9.94 17.99
CA ALA A 10 1.29 8.69 17.25
C ALA A 10 1.86 7.52 18.05
N ASN A 11 1.23 6.35 17.95
CA ASN A 11 1.83 5.12 18.45
C ASN A 11 2.90 4.63 17.46
N LEU A 12 4.17 4.91 17.79
CA LEU A 12 5.29 4.63 16.90
C LEU A 12 5.50 3.13 16.62
N ARG A 13 5.15 2.24 17.57
CA ARG A 13 5.35 0.79 17.39
C ARG A 13 4.53 0.21 16.23
N PRO A 14 3.18 0.35 16.19
CA PRO A 14 2.39 -0.10 15.06
C PRO A 14 2.70 0.69 13.79
N LEU A 15 3.00 1.99 13.89
CA LEU A 15 3.37 2.81 12.73
C LEU A 15 4.63 2.28 12.03
N ILE A 16 5.72 2.03 12.76
CA ILE A 16 6.97 1.50 12.19
C ILE A 16 6.75 0.10 11.61
N LYS A 17 6.01 -0.77 12.30
CA LYS A 17 5.69 -2.11 11.77
C LYS A 17 4.84 -2.03 10.50
N GLY A 18 3.84 -1.15 10.48
CA GLY A 18 3.02 -0.88 9.29
C GLY A 18 3.88 -0.37 8.14
N ALA A 19 4.77 0.59 8.39
CA ALA A 19 5.69 1.11 7.38
C ALA A 19 6.62 0.03 6.81
N LEU A 20 7.11 -0.90 7.63
CA LEU A 20 7.94 -2.02 7.15
C LEU A 20 7.15 -3.04 6.31
N LEU A 21 5.85 -3.18 6.55
CA LEU A 21 5.03 -4.28 6.01
C LEU A 21 3.97 -3.85 4.99
N HIS A 22 3.70 -2.55 4.81
CA HIS A 22 2.60 -2.06 3.95
C HIS A 22 2.63 -2.67 2.54
N ASP A 23 3.84 -2.83 1.99
CA ASP A 23 4.08 -3.33 0.65
C ASP A 23 4.31 -4.86 0.56
N VAL A 24 4.18 -5.61 1.66
CA VAL A 24 4.44 -7.07 1.67
C VAL A 24 3.52 -7.86 0.72
N GLY A 25 2.36 -7.29 0.37
CA GLY A 25 1.45 -7.87 -0.61
C GLY A 25 1.94 -7.81 -2.07
N LYS A 26 3.00 -7.04 -2.36
CA LYS A 26 3.71 -7.01 -3.66
C LYS A 26 4.82 -8.06 -3.65
N VAL A 27 4.48 -9.32 -3.96
CA VAL A 27 5.46 -10.41 -3.86
C VAL A 27 6.55 -10.26 -4.91
N LYS A 28 7.82 -10.47 -4.51
CA LYS A 28 8.97 -10.35 -5.41
C LYS A 28 8.81 -11.30 -6.61
N GLY A 29 8.95 -10.76 -7.81
CA GLY A 29 8.82 -11.50 -9.07
C GLY A 29 7.46 -11.39 -9.75
N GLU A 30 6.42 -10.88 -9.08
CA GLU A 30 5.09 -10.69 -9.68
C GLU A 30 5.03 -9.50 -10.65
N ILE A 31 5.89 -8.49 -10.46
CA ILE A 31 5.91 -7.28 -11.29
C ILE A 31 7.31 -7.08 -11.88
N SER A 32 7.40 -7.12 -13.21
CA SER A 32 8.62 -6.76 -13.95
C SER A 32 8.93 -5.27 -13.83
N TRP A 33 10.20 -4.88 -14.00
CA TRP A 33 10.60 -3.47 -13.89
C TRP A 33 9.84 -2.56 -14.86
N TRP A 34 9.66 -2.99 -16.12
CA TRP A 34 8.87 -2.26 -17.12
C TRP A 34 7.41 -2.08 -16.71
N ASN A 35 6.80 -3.13 -16.15
CA ASN A 35 5.40 -3.06 -15.70
C ASN A 35 5.25 -2.14 -14.48
N ARG A 36 6.26 -1.99 -13.61
CA ARG A 36 6.20 -1.05 -12.47
C ARG A 36 6.04 0.39 -12.94
N ILE A 37 6.77 0.78 -13.99
CA ILE A 37 6.68 2.13 -14.56
C ILE A 37 5.29 2.38 -15.14
N LEU A 38 4.79 1.43 -15.94
CA LEU A 38 3.45 1.52 -16.54
C LEU A 38 2.34 1.56 -15.49
N VAL A 39 2.43 0.72 -14.46
CA VAL A 39 1.50 0.72 -13.32
C VAL A 39 1.49 2.09 -12.63
N GLY A 40 2.66 2.68 -12.35
CA GLY A 40 2.76 4.00 -11.74
C GLY A 40 2.08 5.10 -12.56
N LEU A 41 2.28 5.09 -13.89
CA LEU A 41 1.62 6.01 -14.81
C LEU A 41 0.10 5.83 -14.83
N ILE A 42 -0.38 4.59 -14.98
CA ILE A 42 -1.81 4.28 -15.01
C ILE A 42 -2.47 4.65 -13.68
N ARG A 43 -1.83 4.34 -12.54
CA ARG A 43 -2.31 4.69 -11.21
C ARG A 43 -2.50 6.21 -11.05
N ARG A 44 -1.58 7.02 -11.60
CA ARG A 44 -1.63 8.48 -11.47
C ARG A 44 -2.61 9.15 -12.44
N PHE A 45 -2.66 8.71 -13.70
CA PHE A 45 -3.39 9.40 -14.76
C PHE A 45 -4.69 8.71 -15.19
N PHE A 46 -4.80 7.39 -14.98
CA PHE A 46 -5.91 6.57 -15.47
C PHE A 46 -6.39 5.55 -14.42
N PRO A 47 -6.80 5.97 -13.20
CA PRO A 47 -7.17 5.06 -12.12
C PRO A 47 -8.33 4.12 -12.50
N ARG A 48 -9.25 4.58 -13.35
CA ARG A 48 -10.35 3.75 -13.87
C ARG A 48 -9.87 2.63 -14.81
N LEU A 49 -8.77 2.83 -15.54
CA LEU A 49 -8.19 1.78 -16.39
C LEU A 49 -7.46 0.74 -15.55
N ARG A 50 -6.84 1.17 -14.44
CA ARG A 50 -6.21 0.27 -13.46
C ARG A 50 -7.21 -0.80 -13.02
N GLU A 51 -8.39 -0.39 -12.56
CA GLU A 51 -9.46 -1.28 -12.11
C GLU A 51 -9.98 -2.21 -13.21
N LYS A 52 -10.12 -1.68 -14.44
CA LYS A 52 -10.67 -2.44 -15.58
C LYS A 52 -9.70 -3.48 -16.14
N TRP A 53 -8.40 -3.19 -16.12
CA TRP A 53 -7.38 -4.04 -16.75
C TRP A 53 -6.65 -4.94 -15.75
N GLY A 54 -6.81 -4.68 -14.45
CA GLY A 54 -6.27 -5.54 -13.40
C GLY A 54 -6.96 -6.90 -13.41
N GLU A 55 -6.24 -7.95 -13.77
CA GLU A 55 -6.77 -9.31 -13.85
C GLU A 55 -5.91 -10.30 -13.06
N ARG A 56 -6.56 -11.07 -12.18
CA ARG A 56 -5.90 -12.14 -11.42
C ARG A 56 -5.52 -13.27 -12.37
N GLY A 57 -4.24 -13.65 -12.38
CA GLY A 57 -3.74 -14.71 -13.27
C GLY A 57 -3.59 -14.30 -14.73
N GLY A 58 -3.85 -13.04 -15.07
CA GLY A 58 -3.53 -12.49 -16.39
C GLY A 58 -2.03 -12.48 -16.67
N GLY A 59 -1.63 -12.19 -17.90
CA GLY A 59 -0.22 -12.04 -18.28
C GLY A 59 0.28 -10.59 -18.14
N GLY A 60 1.57 -10.43 -17.84
CA GLY A 60 2.26 -9.14 -17.98
C GLY A 60 1.63 -7.98 -17.21
N LEU A 61 1.15 -6.96 -17.93
CA LEU A 61 0.60 -5.73 -17.35
C LEU A 61 -0.70 -5.96 -16.59
N ALA A 62 -1.58 -6.85 -17.06
CA ALA A 62 -2.85 -7.13 -16.41
C ALA A 62 -2.64 -7.68 -14.99
N HIS A 63 -1.68 -8.60 -14.84
CA HIS A 63 -1.29 -9.10 -13.53
C HIS A 63 -0.64 -8.03 -12.66
N ALA A 64 0.24 -7.21 -13.23
CA ALA A 64 0.90 -6.13 -12.49
C ALA A 64 -0.11 -5.11 -11.92
N LEU A 65 -1.15 -4.75 -12.70
CA LEU A 65 -2.25 -3.90 -12.23
C LEU A 65 -3.08 -4.58 -11.16
N TYR A 66 -3.35 -5.89 -11.29
CA TYR A 66 -4.01 -6.67 -10.26
C TYR A 66 -3.24 -6.66 -8.93
N VAL A 67 -1.92 -6.90 -8.98
CA VAL A 67 -1.05 -6.89 -7.80
C VAL A 67 -1.07 -5.51 -7.16
N ASP A 68 -0.89 -4.45 -7.96
CA ASP A 68 -0.91 -3.08 -7.45
C ASP A 68 -2.27 -2.70 -6.83
N LEU A 69 -3.40 -3.17 -7.36
CA LEU A 69 -4.73 -2.94 -6.76
C LEU A 69 -4.91 -3.68 -5.44
N HIS A 70 -4.48 -4.94 -5.38
CA HIS A 70 -4.86 -5.83 -4.29
C HIS A 70 -3.77 -6.02 -3.24
N HIS A 71 -2.56 -5.48 -3.43
CA HIS A 71 -1.48 -5.63 -2.46
C HIS A 71 -1.81 -5.15 -1.04
N PRO A 72 -2.64 -4.11 -0.79
CA PRO A 72 -2.97 -3.72 0.58
C PRO A 72 -3.79 -4.81 1.28
N ALA A 73 -4.85 -5.28 0.62
CA ALA A 73 -5.70 -6.35 1.12
C ALA A 73 -4.94 -7.68 1.26
N ARG A 74 -4.10 -8.03 0.27
CA ARG A 74 -3.26 -9.24 0.31
C ARG A 74 -2.24 -9.17 1.44
N GLY A 75 -1.55 -8.05 1.60
CA GLY A 75 -0.55 -7.83 2.65
C GLY A 75 -1.18 -7.86 4.04
N ALA A 76 -2.36 -7.26 4.20
CA ALA A 76 -3.13 -7.31 5.44
C ALA A 76 -3.54 -8.75 5.79
N TYR A 77 -4.01 -9.52 4.80
CA TYR A 77 -4.32 -10.93 4.98
C TYR A 77 -3.09 -11.76 5.40
N MET A 78 -1.93 -11.54 4.76
CA MET A 78 -0.67 -12.19 5.15
C MET A 78 -0.28 -11.85 6.59
N ALA A 79 -0.32 -10.57 6.98
CA ALA A 79 0.00 -10.13 8.32
C ALA A 79 -0.97 -10.72 9.36
N GLN A 80 -2.27 -10.71 9.08
CA GLN A 80 -3.29 -11.31 9.93
C GLN A 80 -3.06 -12.82 10.11
N SER A 81 -2.75 -13.54 9.03
CA SER A 81 -2.50 -14.99 9.05
C SER A 81 -1.28 -15.36 9.90
N LEU A 82 -0.35 -14.42 10.08
CA LEU A 82 0.86 -14.58 10.92
C LEU A 82 0.66 -14.08 12.36
N GLY A 83 -0.56 -13.70 12.75
CA GLY A 83 -0.87 -13.22 14.10
C GLY A 83 -0.30 -11.83 14.41
N ILE A 84 -0.05 -11.02 13.37
CA ILE A 84 0.37 -9.62 13.57
C ILE A 84 -0.77 -8.82 14.19
N ASP A 85 -0.41 -7.85 15.03
CA ASP A 85 -1.34 -6.94 15.72
C ASP A 85 -2.41 -6.35 14.78
N PRO A 86 -3.70 -6.38 15.17
CA PRO A 86 -4.80 -5.87 14.33
C PRO A 86 -4.65 -4.41 13.89
N THR A 87 -3.99 -3.57 14.71
CA THR A 87 -3.73 -2.16 14.36
C THR A 87 -2.77 -2.08 13.18
N VAL A 88 -1.71 -2.91 13.17
CA VAL A 88 -0.76 -2.99 12.05
C VAL A 88 -1.42 -3.56 10.80
N VAL A 89 -2.26 -4.60 10.95
CA VAL A 89 -3.05 -5.17 9.86
C VAL A 89 -3.95 -4.11 9.23
N SER A 90 -4.60 -3.29 10.05
CA SER A 90 -5.44 -2.17 9.59
C SER A 90 -4.62 -1.14 8.81
N LEU A 91 -3.45 -0.75 9.31
CA LEU A 91 -2.55 0.17 8.60
C LEU A 91 -2.14 -0.38 7.22
N ILE A 92 -1.76 -1.65 7.13
CA ILE A 92 -1.42 -2.31 5.86
C ILE A 92 -2.65 -2.38 4.94
N LYS A 93 -3.86 -2.60 5.47
CA LYS A 93 -5.05 -2.71 4.62
C LYS A 93 -5.44 -1.37 3.99
N HIS A 94 -5.32 -0.29 4.74
CA HIS A 94 -5.92 1.01 4.42
C HIS A 94 -4.90 2.06 3.92
N HIS A 95 -3.62 1.72 3.77
CA HIS A 95 -2.60 2.68 3.31
C HIS A 95 -2.80 3.23 1.88
N HIS A 96 -3.74 2.69 1.10
CA HIS A 96 -4.12 3.24 -0.20
C HIS A 96 -5.50 3.92 -0.21
N ASP A 97 -6.25 3.85 0.89
CA ASP A 97 -7.61 4.39 0.96
C ASP A 97 -7.60 5.92 1.03
N GLU A 98 -8.67 6.54 0.55
CA GLU A 98 -8.88 7.97 0.73
C GLU A 98 -8.97 8.32 2.23
N LEU A 99 -8.19 9.30 2.67
CA LEU A 99 -8.28 9.81 4.02
C LEU A 99 -9.67 10.40 4.28
N ASN A 100 -10.24 10.05 5.41
CA ASN A 100 -11.49 10.59 5.91
C ASN A 100 -11.30 11.04 7.38
N GLU A 101 -12.33 11.67 7.94
CA GLU A 101 -12.32 12.24 9.29
C GLU A 101 -12.02 11.22 10.42
N ARG A 102 -12.13 9.91 10.12
CA ARG A 102 -11.86 8.83 11.08
C ARG A 102 -10.46 8.23 10.94
N ALA A 103 -9.64 8.74 10.00
CA ALA A 103 -8.29 8.25 9.81
C ALA A 103 -7.43 8.51 11.07
N THR A 104 -6.72 7.49 11.53
CA THR A 104 -5.81 7.65 12.67
C THR A 104 -4.56 8.41 12.23
N LEU A 105 -3.89 9.06 13.20
CA LEU A 105 -2.65 9.78 12.93
C LEU A 105 -1.58 8.87 12.29
N GLU A 106 -1.47 7.62 12.72
CA GLU A 106 -0.55 6.64 12.16
C GLU A 106 -0.84 6.36 10.67
N LEU A 107 -2.12 6.29 10.29
CA LEU A 107 -2.50 6.08 8.89
C LEU A 107 -2.11 7.29 8.03
N VAL A 108 -2.38 8.50 8.51
CA VAL A 108 -1.99 9.74 7.81
C VAL A 108 -0.47 9.82 7.63
N LEU A 109 0.29 9.52 8.69
CA LEU A 109 1.75 9.52 8.65
C LEU A 109 2.30 8.46 7.68
N LEU A 110 1.72 7.26 7.69
CA LEU A 110 2.10 6.18 6.78
C LEU A 110 1.87 6.58 5.32
N GLN A 111 0.68 7.09 4.99
CA GLN A 111 0.36 7.51 3.61
C GLN A 111 1.22 8.69 3.15
N THR A 112 1.51 9.63 4.06
CA THR A 112 2.39 10.78 3.75
C THR A 112 3.82 10.31 3.43
N ALA A 113 4.31 9.30 4.14
CA ALA A 113 5.62 8.71 3.87
C ALA A 113 5.62 7.88 2.57
N ASP A 114 4.59 7.08 2.33
CA ASP A 114 4.46 6.24 1.13
C ASP A 114 4.39 7.08 -0.16
N GLY A 115 3.63 8.18 -0.15
CA GLY A 115 3.53 9.09 -1.30
C GLY A 115 4.83 9.81 -1.70
N LYS A 116 5.88 9.72 -0.87
CA LYS A 116 7.23 10.25 -1.17
C LYS A 116 8.17 9.21 -1.81
N ASN A 117 7.76 7.94 -1.92
CA ASN A 117 8.49 6.84 -2.55
C ASN A 117 8.05 6.62 -4.01
#